data_AF-A0A1L7CUD6-F1
#
_entry.id   AF-A0A1L7CUD6-F1
#
_cell.length_a   1.000
_cell.length_b   1.000
_cell.length_c   1.000
_cell.angle_alpha   90.00
_cell.angle_beta   90.00
_cell.angle_gamma   90.00
#
_symmetry.space_group_name_H-M   'P 1'
#
loop_
_entity.id
_entity.type
_entity.pdbx_description
1 polymer ?
#
loop_
_entity_poly.entity_id
_entity_poly.type
_entity_poly.pdbx_seq_one_letter_code
_entity_poly.pdbx_strand_id
1 'polypeptide(L)'
;MVLCSVAGVLLVAVVALVLWLFVFSSDGDDPETDAAANTLTSQENSESASAPSTAASSSSSSSEEAGRPTDASVPSDAWAVNEAAKNNEPSGDFNNVYAAGPTSEPFALAVRDAFVDAYLDNGRTDQTIDVRSSVTGRSYTMNCKDNGSYVHCTGGNNANVYIS
;
A
#
# COMPACT_ATOMS: atom_id res chain seq x y z
N MET A 1 -6.65 -26.72 40.93
CA MET A 1 -7.49 -26.86 39.71
C MET A 1 -8.54 -25.74 39.53
N VAL A 2 -8.51 -24.64 40.29
CA VAL A 2 -9.47 -23.52 40.13
C VAL A 2 -8.80 -22.26 39.57
N LEU A 3 -7.48 -22.09 39.75
CA LEU A 3 -6.74 -20.91 39.28
C LEU A 3 -6.58 -20.82 37.75
N CYS A 4 -6.44 -21.95 37.03
CA CYS A 4 -6.35 -21.93 35.57
C CYS A 4 -7.69 -21.61 34.89
N SER A 5 -8.81 -21.93 35.55
CA SER A 5 -10.15 -21.65 35.04
C SER A 5 -10.46 -20.15 35.08
N VAL A 6 -9.99 -19.42 36.09
CA VAL A 6 -10.22 -17.98 36.21
C VAL A 6 -9.48 -17.21 35.11
N ALA A 7 -8.25 -17.61 34.77
CA ALA A 7 -7.48 -16.99 33.70
C ALA A 7 -8.08 -17.23 32.30
N GLY A 8 -8.58 -18.45 32.05
CA GLY A 8 -9.24 -18.79 30.79
C GLY A 8 -10.57 -18.06 30.60
N VAL A 9 -11.39 -17.97 31.66
CA VAL A 9 -12.68 -17.25 31.62
C VAL A 9 -12.46 -15.74 31.45
N LEU A 10 -11.41 -15.17 32.05
CA LEU A 10 -11.08 -13.76 31.90
C LEU A 10 -10.70 -13.41 30.44
N LEU A 11 -9.90 -14.25 29.79
CA LEU A 11 -9.50 -14.03 28.39
C LEU A 11 -10.69 -14.14 27.44
N VAL A 12 -11.55 -15.13 27.63
CA VAL A 12 -12.76 -15.29 26.79
C VAL A 12 -13.73 -14.13 27.00
N ALA A 13 -13.89 -13.65 28.24
CA ALA A 13 -14.73 -12.50 28.55
C ALA A 13 -14.20 -11.19 27.93
N VAL A 14 -12.88 -10.97 27.94
CA VAL A 14 -12.27 -9.78 27.32
C VAL A 14 -12.41 -9.80 25.81
N VAL A 15 -12.20 -10.97 25.17
CA VAL A 15 -12.37 -11.10 23.71
C VAL A 15 -13.84 -10.89 23.32
N ALA A 16 -14.80 -11.44 24.08
CA ALA A 16 -16.21 -11.21 23.83
C ALA A 16 -16.62 -9.74 24.04
N LEU A 17 -16.07 -9.06 25.05
CA LEU A 17 -16.35 -7.65 25.34
C LEU A 17 -15.77 -6.72 24.26
N VAL A 18 -14.58 -7.01 23.74
CA VAL A 18 -13.96 -6.26 22.65
C VAL A 18 -14.73 -6.46 21.34
N LEU A 19 -15.15 -7.69 21.04
CA LEU A 19 -15.99 -7.97 19.87
C LEU A 19 -17.38 -7.34 19.98
N TRP A 20 -17.97 -7.33 21.18
CA TRP A 20 -19.25 -6.68 21.44
C TRP A 20 -19.15 -5.16 21.33
N LEU A 21 -18.11 -4.53 21.88
CA LEU A 21 -17.88 -3.08 21.73
C LEU A 21 -17.68 -2.66 20.28
N PHE A 22 -16.99 -3.48 19.48
CA PHE A 22 -16.74 -3.19 18.07
C PHE A 22 -18.02 -3.29 17.22
N VAL A 23 -18.93 -4.20 17.58
CA VAL A 23 -20.24 -4.35 16.90
C VAL A 23 -21.27 -3.33 17.42
N PHE A 24 -21.22 -2.98 18.71
CA PHE A 24 -22.21 -2.10 19.36
C PHE A 24 -21.89 -0.60 19.24
N SER A 25 -20.68 -0.21 18.82
CA SER A 25 -20.34 1.21 18.59
C SER A 25 -20.77 1.71 17.20
N SER A 26 -21.65 0.99 16.51
CA SER A 26 -22.03 1.26 15.11
C SER A 26 -23.47 1.76 14.92
N ASP A 27 -24.21 2.14 15.96
CA ASP A 27 -25.59 2.68 15.83
C ASP A 27 -25.88 3.50 17.11
N GLY A 28 -26.27 4.77 17.17
CA GLY A 28 -26.70 5.81 16.25
C GLY A 28 -27.34 6.94 17.11
N ASP A 29 -27.31 8.17 16.61
CA ASP A 29 -28.17 9.34 16.83
C ASP A 29 -28.39 10.06 18.20
N ASP A 30 -28.05 11.37 18.17
CA ASP A 30 -28.80 12.61 18.49
C ASP A 30 -29.44 12.88 19.88
N PRO A 31 -29.37 14.13 20.39
CA PRO A 31 -30.58 14.97 20.32
C PRO A 31 -30.44 16.50 20.14
N GLU A 32 -31.47 17.01 19.48
CA GLU A 32 -31.98 18.37 19.23
C GLU A 32 -32.10 19.31 20.47
N THR A 33 -32.13 20.65 20.27
CA THR A 33 -33.21 21.59 20.75
C THR A 33 -32.89 23.08 20.53
N ASP A 34 -33.74 23.69 19.68
CA ASP A 34 -34.34 25.05 19.63
C ASP A 34 -33.53 26.36 19.38
N ALA A 35 -33.70 26.84 18.15
CA ALA A 35 -34.07 28.18 17.65
C ALA A 35 -33.49 29.51 18.22
N ALA A 36 -32.90 30.23 17.24
CA ALA A 36 -32.94 31.68 16.97
C ALA A 36 -31.96 32.64 17.67
N ALA A 37 -30.88 33.02 16.95
CA ALA A 37 -30.62 34.41 16.56
C ALA A 37 -29.38 34.56 15.64
N ASN A 38 -29.64 35.02 14.42
CA ASN A 38 -28.93 36.08 13.70
C ASN A 38 -27.40 36.04 13.43
N THR A 39 -27.11 36.07 12.11
CA THR A 39 -26.09 36.88 11.40
C THR A 39 -24.66 36.34 11.26
N LEU A 40 -24.38 35.90 10.02
CA LEU A 40 -23.20 36.18 9.18
C LEU A 40 -21.81 35.86 9.73
N THR A 41 -21.22 34.75 9.25
CA THR A 41 -20.06 34.76 8.34
C THR A 41 -19.44 33.36 8.25
N SER A 42 -19.03 33.03 7.02
CA SER A 42 -17.99 32.06 6.62
C SER A 42 -18.11 30.58 7.00
N GLN A 43 -18.15 29.78 5.92
CA GLN A 43 -17.29 28.61 5.70
C GLN A 43 -17.61 27.34 6.51
N GLU A 44 -18.42 26.45 5.93
CA GLU A 44 -18.06 25.04 5.70
C GLU A 44 -19.06 24.39 4.69
N ASN A 45 -18.56 23.32 4.11
CA ASN A 45 -18.95 22.38 3.07
C ASN A 45 -20.40 21.77 3.07
N SER A 46 -20.71 21.17 1.91
CA SER A 46 -21.63 20.03 1.65
C SER A 46 -23.12 20.26 1.37
N GLU A 47 -23.63 19.58 0.33
CA GLU A 47 -24.57 18.43 0.37
C GLU A 47 -25.03 18.15 -1.11
N SER A 48 -25.44 16.99 -1.61
CA SER A 48 -25.90 15.74 -1.02
C SER A 48 -26.08 14.67 -2.12
N ALA A 49 -25.99 13.41 -1.69
CA ALA A 49 -26.80 12.26 -2.10
C ALA A 49 -26.60 11.54 -3.45
N SER A 50 -26.28 10.24 -3.26
CA SER A 50 -26.87 9.05 -3.90
C SER A 50 -26.21 8.43 -5.15
N ALA A 51 -25.77 7.18 -4.95
CA ALA A 51 -25.36 6.15 -5.91
C ALA A 51 -26.47 5.82 -6.95
N PRO A 52 -26.27 4.97 -8.00
CA PRO A 52 -25.18 4.01 -8.25
C PRO A 52 -24.73 3.93 -9.74
N SER A 53 -23.90 2.92 -10.04
CA SER A 53 -23.74 2.27 -11.36
C SER A 53 -22.63 2.75 -12.29
N THR A 54 -21.59 1.90 -12.32
CA THR A 54 -21.06 1.28 -13.54
C THR A 54 -20.26 2.18 -14.50
N ALA A 55 -18.94 2.14 -14.34
CA ALA A 55 -17.95 1.92 -15.40
C ALA A 55 -16.57 2.21 -14.80
N ALA A 56 -15.78 1.18 -14.53
CA ALA A 56 -14.62 0.93 -15.38
C ALA A 56 -13.79 2.21 -15.62
N SER A 57 -12.97 2.60 -14.65
CA SER A 57 -11.63 3.08 -14.97
C SER A 57 -10.64 1.97 -14.66
N SER A 58 -10.88 0.83 -15.31
CA SER A 58 -9.83 0.06 -15.93
C SER A 58 -9.05 1.01 -16.84
N SER A 59 -8.06 1.69 -16.29
CA SER A 59 -6.78 1.80 -16.99
C SER A 59 -6.04 0.53 -16.53
N SER A 60 -6.26 -0.66 -17.10
CA SER A 60 -6.05 -1.00 -18.50
C SER A 60 -4.99 -0.13 -19.16
N SER A 61 -3.84 -0.03 -18.51
CA SER A 61 -2.61 -0.30 -19.25
C SER A 61 -2.43 -1.81 -19.19
N SER A 62 -3.18 -2.53 -20.04
CA SER A 62 -2.63 -3.74 -20.63
C SER A 62 -1.42 -3.25 -21.43
N SER A 63 -0.25 -3.30 -20.82
CA SER A 63 0.97 -3.47 -21.58
C SER A 63 0.94 -4.92 -22.06
N GLU A 64 0.18 -5.09 -23.13
CA GLU A 64 0.05 -6.29 -23.92
C GLU A 64 1.43 -6.62 -24.48
N GLU A 65 2.09 -7.62 -23.88
CA GLU A 65 2.97 -8.64 -24.47
C GLU A 65 3.91 -8.23 -25.64
N ALA A 66 4.37 -6.98 -25.70
CA ALA A 66 5.67 -6.67 -26.27
C ALA A 66 6.66 -6.91 -25.13
N GLY A 67 7.34 -8.06 -25.16
CA GLY A 67 8.27 -8.47 -24.12
C GLY A 67 9.13 -7.30 -23.64
N ARG A 68 9.13 -7.08 -22.32
CA ARG A 68 9.85 -5.99 -21.68
C ARG A 68 11.33 -6.04 -22.11
N PRO A 69 11.96 -4.90 -22.42
CA PRO A 69 13.34 -4.90 -22.91
C PRO A 69 14.29 -5.55 -21.89
N THR A 70 15.23 -6.35 -22.39
CA THR A 70 16.23 -7.03 -21.57
C THR A 70 17.32 -6.11 -21.03
N ASP A 71 17.29 -4.83 -21.44
CA ASP A 71 18.21 -3.78 -21.00
C ASP A 71 17.39 -2.63 -20.39
N ALA A 72 17.53 -2.43 -19.08
CA ALA A 72 16.78 -1.41 -18.35
C ALA A 72 17.62 -0.13 -18.17
N SER A 73 17.09 1.00 -18.64
CA SER A 73 17.73 2.30 -18.49
C SER A 73 17.41 2.93 -17.12
N VAL A 74 17.98 2.36 -16.06
CA VAL A 74 17.88 2.88 -14.68
C VAL A 74 18.76 4.13 -14.50
N PRO A 75 18.39 5.08 -13.62
CA PRO A 75 19.14 6.33 -13.45
C PRO A 75 20.51 6.08 -12.81
N SER A 76 21.50 6.91 -13.17
CA SER A 76 22.90 6.75 -12.76
C SER A 76 23.17 6.84 -11.25
N ASP A 77 22.27 7.47 -10.49
CA ASP A 77 22.35 7.54 -9.01
C ASP A 77 21.82 6.27 -8.31
N ALA A 78 21.26 5.33 -9.07
CA ALA A 78 20.80 4.05 -8.55
C ALA A 78 21.94 3.04 -8.48
N TRP A 79 21.93 2.22 -7.43
CA TRP A 79 22.92 1.19 -7.20
C TRP A 79 22.26 -0.18 -7.07
N ALA A 80 22.97 -1.23 -7.50
CA ALA A 80 22.45 -2.58 -7.57
C ALA A 80 22.33 -3.23 -6.18
N VAL A 81 21.12 -3.70 -5.85
CA VAL A 81 20.80 -4.26 -4.53
C VAL A 81 20.98 -5.78 -4.49
N ASN A 82 20.39 -6.51 -5.45
CA ASN A 82 20.51 -7.98 -5.51
C ASN A 82 21.64 -8.42 -6.45
N GLU A 83 21.96 -9.71 -6.41
CA GLU A 83 23.01 -10.30 -7.26
C GLU A 83 22.68 -10.21 -8.76
N ALA A 84 21.42 -10.31 -9.16
CA ALA A 84 21.00 -10.18 -10.56
C ALA A 84 21.33 -8.80 -11.14
N ALA A 85 21.01 -7.74 -10.39
CA ALA A 85 21.36 -6.38 -10.76
C ALA A 85 22.88 -6.16 -10.77
N LYS A 86 23.64 -6.77 -9.83
CA LYS A 86 25.11 -6.66 -9.77
C LYS A 86 25.79 -7.41 -10.92
N ASN A 87 25.21 -8.53 -11.34
CA ASN A 87 25.72 -9.37 -12.42
C ASN A 87 25.26 -8.91 -13.80
N ASN A 88 24.44 -7.86 -13.89
CA ASN A 88 23.83 -7.38 -15.13
C ASN A 88 23.04 -8.48 -15.84
N GLU A 89 22.25 -9.24 -15.07
CA GLU A 89 21.31 -10.21 -15.61
C GLU A 89 20.27 -9.51 -16.51
N PRO A 90 19.71 -10.21 -17.51
CA PRO A 90 18.72 -9.65 -18.40
C PRO A 90 17.53 -9.10 -17.61
N SER A 91 17.11 -7.89 -17.95
CA SER A 91 15.87 -7.30 -17.43
C SER A 91 14.64 -7.91 -18.12
N GLY A 92 13.45 -7.57 -17.65
CA GLY A 92 12.18 -8.02 -18.18
C GLY A 92 11.37 -8.87 -17.21
N ASP A 93 12.06 -9.52 -16.27
CA ASP A 93 11.50 -10.51 -15.34
C ASP A 93 11.26 -9.96 -13.93
N PHE A 94 11.44 -8.65 -13.71
CA PHE A 94 11.30 -8.01 -12.39
C PHE A 94 12.21 -8.60 -11.31
N ASN A 95 13.36 -9.14 -11.73
CA ASN A 95 14.34 -9.76 -10.85
C ASN A 95 15.47 -8.78 -10.48
N ASN A 96 15.73 -7.79 -11.32
CA ASN A 96 16.80 -6.84 -11.08
C ASN A 96 16.27 -5.74 -10.17
N VAL A 97 16.99 -5.47 -9.07
CA VAL A 97 16.61 -4.47 -8.07
C VAL A 97 17.72 -3.44 -7.92
N TYR A 98 17.35 -2.19 -8.10
CA TYR A 98 18.21 -1.04 -7.86
C TYR A 98 17.56 -0.12 -6.83
N ALA A 99 18.36 0.55 -6.02
CA ALA A 99 17.89 1.50 -5.02
C ALA A 99 18.60 2.84 -5.18
N ALA A 100 17.95 3.92 -4.74
CA ALA A 100 18.54 5.24 -4.64
C ALA A 100 18.05 5.98 -3.38
N GLY A 101 18.75 7.04 -3.00
CA GLY A 101 18.39 7.88 -1.85
C GLY A 101 18.55 7.16 -0.49
N PRO A 102 17.70 7.46 0.52
CA PRO A 102 17.78 6.88 1.87
C PRO A 102 17.27 5.42 1.96
N THR A 103 17.14 4.74 0.83
CA THR A 103 16.60 3.38 0.73
C THR A 103 17.66 2.36 1.19
N SER A 104 17.32 1.53 2.18
CA SER A 104 18.18 0.43 2.61
C SER A 104 18.02 -0.82 1.72
N GLU A 105 19.07 -1.61 1.54
CA GLU A 105 19.04 -2.89 0.79
C GLU A 105 17.88 -3.81 1.18
N PRO A 106 17.69 -4.17 2.47
CA PRO A 106 16.62 -5.08 2.83
C PRO A 106 15.23 -4.49 2.57
N PHE A 107 15.10 -3.16 2.57
CA PHE A 107 13.84 -2.51 2.23
C PHE A 107 13.58 -2.57 0.73
N ALA A 108 14.58 -2.29 -0.11
CA ALA A 108 14.44 -2.39 -1.57
C ALA A 108 14.06 -3.80 -2.02
N LEU A 109 14.63 -4.85 -1.40
CA LEU A 109 14.25 -6.24 -1.66
C LEU A 109 12.80 -6.53 -1.27
N ALA A 110 12.35 -6.04 -0.12
CA ALA A 110 10.96 -6.20 0.31
C ALA A 110 9.98 -5.47 -0.63
N VAL A 111 10.37 -4.31 -1.18
CA VAL A 111 9.57 -3.60 -2.19
C VAL A 111 9.43 -4.44 -3.45
N ARG A 112 10.51 -5.05 -3.94
CA ARG A 112 10.44 -5.96 -5.09
C ARG A 112 9.55 -7.17 -4.83
N ASP A 113 9.67 -7.78 -3.66
CA ASP A 113 8.86 -8.95 -3.28
C ASP A 113 7.36 -8.60 -3.28
N ALA A 114 6.98 -7.52 -2.61
CA ALA A 114 5.60 -7.03 -2.58
C ALA A 114 5.07 -6.60 -3.96
N PHE A 115 5.94 -6.01 -4.81
CA PHE A 115 5.58 -5.68 -6.18
C PHE A 115 5.30 -6.92 -7.01
N VAL A 116 6.17 -7.94 -6.94
CA VAL A 116 6.00 -9.18 -7.70
C VAL A 116 4.77 -9.95 -7.23
N ASP A 117 4.54 -10.04 -5.91
CA ASP A 117 3.33 -10.66 -5.36
C ASP A 117 2.06 -9.98 -5.88
N ALA A 118 2.01 -8.65 -5.81
CA ALA A 118 0.87 -7.89 -6.31
C ALA A 118 0.71 -8.03 -7.83
N TYR A 119 1.80 -8.03 -8.60
CA TYR A 119 1.78 -8.26 -10.05
C TYR A 119 1.25 -9.66 -10.41
N LEU A 120 1.61 -10.69 -9.63
CA LEU A 120 1.09 -12.05 -9.84
C LEU A 120 -0.40 -12.16 -9.49
N ASP A 121 -0.91 -11.35 -8.57
CA ASP A 121 -2.33 -11.30 -8.20
C ASP A 121 -3.19 -10.59 -9.25
N ASN A 122 -2.76 -9.40 -9.71
CA ASN A 122 -3.59 -8.51 -10.51
C ASN A 122 -3.11 -8.27 -11.95
N GLY A 123 -1.89 -8.69 -12.29
CA GLY A 123 -1.26 -8.50 -13.61
C GLY A 123 -0.88 -7.05 -13.93
N ARG A 124 -0.83 -6.14 -12.95
CA ARG A 124 -0.63 -4.70 -13.17
C ARG A 124 0.77 -4.26 -12.74
N THR A 125 1.46 -3.54 -13.61
CA THR A 125 2.77 -2.94 -13.30
C THR A 125 2.63 -1.55 -12.65
N ASP A 126 1.57 -0.81 -12.98
CA ASP A 126 1.19 0.44 -12.31
C ASP A 126 0.26 0.17 -11.13
N GLN A 127 0.79 0.24 -9.91
CA GLN A 127 0.02 -0.05 -8.70
C GLN A 127 0.60 0.60 -7.45
N THR A 128 -0.20 0.66 -6.39
CA THR A 128 0.26 1.06 -5.06
C THR A 128 0.33 -0.18 -4.18
N ILE A 129 1.47 -0.37 -3.53
CA ILE A 129 1.74 -1.54 -2.69
C ILE A 129 2.09 -1.08 -1.26
N ASP A 130 1.75 -1.91 -0.28
CA ASP A 130 2.15 -1.70 1.11
C ASP A 130 3.30 -2.64 1.47
N VAL A 131 4.44 -2.06 1.83
CA VAL A 131 5.70 -2.79 2.04
C VAL A 131 6.09 -2.74 3.50
N ARG A 132 6.31 -3.90 4.11
CA ARG A 132 6.77 -3.99 5.50
C ARG A 132 8.30 -3.93 5.56
N SER A 133 8.83 -2.89 6.19
CA SER A 133 10.26 -2.72 6.40
C SER A 133 10.74 -3.56 7.58
N SER A 134 11.64 -4.51 7.33
CA SER A 134 12.33 -5.27 8.38
C SER A 134 13.30 -4.43 9.22
N VAL A 135 13.78 -3.31 8.66
CA VAL A 135 14.71 -2.38 9.32
C VAL A 135 14.01 -1.57 10.42
N THR A 136 12.81 -1.09 10.14
CA THR A 136 12.07 -0.19 11.04
C THR A 136 10.88 -0.86 11.72
N GLY A 137 10.45 -2.04 11.26
CA GLY A 137 9.24 -2.71 11.74
C GLY A 137 7.94 -2.01 11.35
N ARG A 138 7.97 -1.08 10.40
CA ARG A 138 6.82 -0.27 9.95
C ARG A 138 6.44 -0.64 8.51
N SER A 139 5.16 -0.48 8.19
CA SER A 139 4.68 -0.61 6.82
C SER A 139 4.69 0.75 6.13
N TYR A 140 5.13 0.77 4.89
CA TYR A 140 5.23 1.97 4.05
C TYR A 140 4.48 1.73 2.75
N THR A 141 3.63 2.69 2.39
CA THR A 141 2.96 2.69 1.10
C THR A 141 3.92 3.22 0.03
N MET A 142 4.08 2.45 -1.04
CA MET A 142 4.92 2.76 -2.20
C MET A 142 4.04 2.81 -3.45
N ASN A 143 4.24 3.81 -4.27
CA ASN A 143 3.62 3.93 -5.58
C ASN A 143 4.59 3.42 -6.65
N CYS A 144 4.21 2.34 -7.33
CA CYS A 144 4.96 1.74 -8.42
C CYS A 144 4.37 2.21 -9.75
N LYS A 145 5.26 2.72 -10.61
CA LYS A 145 4.94 3.19 -11.95
C LYS A 145 5.80 2.50 -12.98
N ASP A 146 5.15 2.00 -14.02
CA ASP A 146 5.85 1.39 -15.13
C ASP A 146 6.39 2.47 -16.07
N ASN A 147 7.68 2.40 -16.40
CA ASN A 147 8.34 3.29 -17.34
C ASN A 147 8.66 2.59 -18.68
N GLY A 148 7.99 1.46 -18.96
CA GLY A 148 8.29 0.58 -20.09
C GLY A 148 9.47 -0.34 -19.83
N SER A 149 10.67 0.22 -19.58
CA SER A 149 11.88 -0.59 -19.35
C SER A 149 12.02 -1.09 -17.91
N TYR A 150 11.61 -0.29 -16.92
CA TYR A 150 11.68 -0.62 -15.49
C TYR A 150 10.46 -0.04 -14.76
N VAL A 151 10.16 -0.60 -13.60
CA VAL A 151 9.15 -0.11 -12.67
C VAL A 151 9.85 0.73 -11.63
N HIS A 152 9.41 1.98 -11.49
CA HIS A 152 9.88 2.87 -10.43
C HIS A 152 8.88 2.85 -9.29
N CYS A 153 9.27 2.26 -8.16
CA CYS A 153 8.54 2.32 -6.91
C CYS A 153 9.10 3.45 -6.05
N THR A 154 8.25 4.42 -5.70
CA THR A 154 8.60 5.57 -4.86
C THR A 154 7.59 5.74 -3.73
N GLY A 155 8.05 6.13 -2.54
CA GLY A 155 7.14 6.31 -1.41
C GLY A 155 7.82 6.57 -0.07
N GLY A 156 7.00 6.72 0.97
CA GLY A 156 7.44 6.94 2.35
C GLY A 156 8.43 8.10 2.51
N ASN A 157 9.61 7.79 3.07
CA ASN A 157 10.69 8.74 3.37
C ASN A 157 11.59 9.06 2.15
N ASN A 158 11.00 9.37 0.99
CA ASN A 158 11.75 9.58 -0.27
C ASN A 158 12.55 8.33 -0.67
N ALA A 159 11.97 7.14 -0.50
CA ALA A 159 12.59 5.90 -0.94
C ALA A 159 12.37 5.73 -2.45
N ASN A 160 13.43 5.35 -3.16
CA ASN A 160 13.43 5.13 -4.59
C ASN A 160 13.95 3.72 -4.87
N VAL A 161 13.10 2.89 -5.46
CA VAL A 161 13.43 1.52 -5.87
C VAL A 161 13.07 1.36 -7.34
N TYR A 162 13.97 0.79 -8.11
CA TYR A 162 13.78 0.50 -9.52
C TYR A 162 13.86 -1.01 -9.74
N ILE A 163 12.85 -1.57 -10.37
CA ILE A 163 12.71 -3.00 -10.59
C ILE A 163 12.65 -3.23 -12.10
N SER A 164 13.51 -4.09 -12.63
CA SER A 164 13.49 -4.44 -14.05
C SER A 164 13.48 -5.93 -14.30
#